data_AF-A0A1M5Q5Z9-F1
#
_entry.id   AF-A0A1M5Q5Z9-F1
#
_cell.length_a   1.000
_cell.length_b   1.000
_cell.length_c   1.000
_cell.angle_alpha   90.00
_cell.angle_beta   90.00
_cell.angle_gamma   90.00
#
_symmetry.space_group_name_H-M   'P 1'
#
loop_
_entity.id
_entity.type
_entity.pdbx_description
1 polymer ?
#
loop_
_entity_poly.entity_id
_entity_poly.type
_entity_poly.pdbx_seq_one_letter_code
_entity_poly.pdbx_strand_id
1 'polypeptide(L)'
;MNIDTDDKMDDLALIKHLKSIDSSFLPKIKEVYELVKDILNSRVQYVFPNYTLHNTGHSFRIMEYMSDLVADITKLNELEITLMVYSALLHDIGMAVSEDDITAIKADSFAFCDVKFSAMKKITEGDETLALQEYVRRIHASLSSKYILENLKDKLVIPKLTNLNFTNDLATICKSHTEDYDWIKTNLRTYEVRGDYSFNPQFIAVILRLADILDIDGNRTPHNLYKLISPKGISDEEWKQHFVISNNEKIVINEKTQQKKVVFHGKANNASIHRKILVYISWVKNELTNATALVNGMPSQYSLVYDTNPEVNIQTEGYSFSDYKMTLEFKAISSLLMGEKIYGSKTLGLRELIQNSIDSCRIRQETEKLNWEFGQDEYKPKIKVILDSEKDLAVINDNGTGMSMDIIKKHFLNIGVSYYNSTDFLLKDFDYKPIGNYGIGFLSCFIVRLQTNLDFY
;
A
#
# COMPACT_ATOMS: atom_id res chain seq x y z
N MET A 1 -23.26 22.35 -2.85
CA MET A 1 -23.17 22.69 -1.42
C MET A 1 -21.82 23.34 -1.21
N ASN A 2 -21.81 24.58 -0.70
CA ASN A 2 -20.61 25.35 -0.46
C ASN A 2 -19.64 24.59 0.46
N ILE A 3 -18.37 24.63 0.08
CA ILE A 3 -17.22 24.11 0.81
C ILE A 3 -16.83 25.22 1.79
N ASP A 4 -17.52 25.29 2.92
CA ASP A 4 -16.94 25.89 4.12
C ASP A 4 -16.34 24.71 4.90
N THR A 5 -15.01 24.67 4.98
CA THR A 5 -14.25 23.52 5.48
C THR A 5 -13.96 23.62 6.97
N ASP A 6 -13.94 24.82 7.52
CA ASP A 6 -13.60 25.05 8.92
C ASP A 6 -14.77 24.70 9.86
N ASP A 7 -16.01 25.05 9.49
CA ASP A 7 -17.23 24.67 10.24
C ASP A 7 -17.43 23.14 10.27
N LYS A 8 -16.94 22.41 9.27
CA LYS A 8 -17.09 20.95 9.20
C LYS A 8 -16.12 20.19 10.08
N MET A 9 -14.90 20.69 10.30
CA MET A 9 -13.92 19.99 11.14
C MET A 9 -14.40 19.93 12.60
N ASP A 10 -14.98 21.02 13.06
CA ASP A 10 -15.46 21.17 14.43
C ASP A 10 -16.65 20.25 14.75
N ASP A 11 -17.29 19.72 13.71
CA ASP A 11 -18.43 18.80 13.78
C ASP A 11 -18.07 17.31 13.78
N LEU A 12 -16.80 16.96 13.53
CA LEU A 12 -16.36 15.57 13.41
C LEU A 12 -16.42 14.86 14.77
N ALA A 13 -16.80 13.59 14.78
CA ALA A 13 -17.00 12.81 16.02
C ALA A 13 -15.74 12.79 16.92
N LEU A 14 -14.56 12.56 16.31
CA LEU A 14 -13.28 12.58 17.02
C LEU A 14 -12.98 13.96 17.65
N ILE A 15 -13.24 15.03 16.90
CA ILE A 15 -13.00 16.42 17.34
C ILE A 15 -14.00 16.82 18.43
N LYS A 16 -15.28 16.46 18.28
CA LYS A 16 -16.32 16.64 19.31
C LYS A 16 -15.95 15.94 20.61
N HIS A 17 -15.42 14.72 20.53
CA HIS A 17 -14.96 14.01 21.71
C HIS A 17 -13.79 14.72 22.39
N LEU A 18 -12.75 15.12 21.65
CA LEU A 18 -11.63 15.89 22.21
C LEU A 18 -12.08 17.21 22.85
N LYS A 19 -13.12 17.87 22.31
CA LYS A 19 -13.73 19.06 22.93
C LYS A 19 -14.45 18.75 24.23
N SER A 20 -15.18 17.63 24.28
CA SER A 20 -15.95 17.26 25.46
C SER A 20 -15.09 16.97 26.70
N ILE A 21 -13.80 16.69 26.50
CA ILE A 21 -12.81 16.44 27.54
C ILE A 21 -11.81 17.59 27.71
N ASP A 22 -12.06 18.75 27.10
CA ASP A 22 -11.18 19.93 27.14
C ASP A 22 -9.73 19.61 26.74
N SER A 23 -9.55 18.81 25.69
CA SER A 23 -8.25 18.30 25.30
C SER A 23 -7.25 19.40 24.95
N SER A 24 -6.07 19.28 25.54
CA SER A 24 -4.95 20.20 25.29
C SER A 24 -4.32 20.11 23.89
N PHE A 25 -4.69 19.08 23.11
CA PHE A 25 -4.22 18.89 21.74
C PHE A 25 -5.03 19.68 20.71
N LEU A 26 -6.26 20.12 21.02
CA LEU A 26 -7.14 20.80 20.07
C LEU A 26 -6.51 22.03 19.39
N PRO A 27 -5.84 22.95 20.10
CA PRO A 27 -5.21 24.10 19.45
C PRO A 27 -4.11 23.68 18.46
N LYS A 28 -3.36 22.61 18.78
CA LYS A 28 -2.30 22.07 17.93
C LYS A 28 -2.87 21.35 16.71
N ILE A 29 -4.01 20.68 16.85
CA ILE A 29 -4.72 20.08 15.72
C ILE A 29 -5.14 21.16 14.73
N LYS A 30 -5.77 22.24 15.22
CA LYS A 30 -6.17 23.39 14.39
C LYS A 30 -4.96 24.05 13.73
N GLU A 31 -3.88 24.26 14.47
CA GLU A 31 -2.63 24.84 13.93
C GLU A 31 -2.06 24.04 12.75
N VAL A 32 -2.00 22.71 12.86
CA VAL A 32 -1.51 21.85 11.78
C VAL A 32 -2.49 21.80 10.60
N TYR A 33 -3.79 21.76 10.87
CA TYR A 33 -4.82 21.83 9.82
C TYR A 33 -4.70 23.10 8.98
N GLU A 34 -4.58 24.27 9.63
CA GLU A 34 -4.37 25.55 8.93
C GLU A 34 -3.10 25.55 8.07
N LEU A 35 -2.04 24.88 8.52
CA LEU A 35 -0.79 24.79 7.76
C LEU A 35 -0.92 23.96 6.48
N VAL A 36 -1.73 22.88 6.51
CA VAL A 36 -1.78 21.90 5.41
C VAL A 36 -3.04 21.99 4.54
N LYS A 37 -4.08 22.71 4.97
CA LYS A 37 -5.37 22.75 4.25
C LYS A 37 -5.23 23.23 2.80
N ASP A 38 -4.42 24.25 2.56
CA ASP A 38 -4.21 24.79 1.21
C ASP A 38 -3.39 23.84 0.32
N ILE A 39 -2.46 23.10 0.94
CA ILE A 39 -1.66 22.07 0.26
C ILE A 39 -2.60 20.96 -0.24
N LEU A 40 -3.45 20.43 0.64
CA LEU A 40 -4.41 19.37 0.31
C LEU A 40 -5.47 19.84 -0.69
N ASN A 41 -6.01 21.05 -0.51
CA ASN A 41 -7.10 21.55 -1.34
C ASN A 41 -6.65 22.02 -2.73
N SER A 42 -5.40 22.47 -2.87
CA SER A 42 -4.92 23.10 -4.11
C SER A 42 -3.79 22.33 -4.78
N ARG A 43 -2.73 21.99 -4.03
CA ARG A 43 -1.53 21.41 -4.64
C ARG A 43 -1.74 19.96 -5.10
N VAL A 44 -2.46 19.16 -4.32
CA VAL A 44 -2.78 17.78 -4.72
C VAL A 44 -3.56 17.75 -6.03
N GLN A 45 -4.59 18.59 -6.17
CA GLN A 45 -5.40 18.66 -7.39
C GLN A 45 -4.59 19.16 -8.60
N TYR A 46 -3.58 20.02 -8.39
CA TYR A 46 -2.68 20.46 -9.45
C TYR A 46 -1.82 19.31 -10.00
N VAL A 47 -1.29 18.45 -9.13
CA VAL A 47 -0.48 17.29 -9.54
C VAL A 47 -1.36 16.16 -10.10
N PHE A 48 -2.57 16.01 -9.56
CA PHE A 48 -3.51 14.93 -9.85
C PHE A 48 -4.85 15.43 -10.45
N PRO A 49 -4.85 16.20 -11.56
CA PRO A 49 -6.06 16.85 -12.08
C PRO A 49 -7.16 15.88 -12.54
N ASN A 50 -6.81 14.64 -12.88
CA ASN A 50 -7.73 13.65 -13.42
C ASN A 50 -8.15 12.57 -12.41
N TYR A 51 -7.58 12.59 -11.20
CA TYR A 51 -7.82 11.58 -10.17
C TYR A 51 -8.93 12.02 -9.20
N THR A 52 -9.34 11.08 -8.35
CA THR A 52 -10.33 11.32 -7.30
C THR A 52 -9.85 12.37 -6.30
N LEU A 53 -10.79 12.97 -5.55
CA LEU A 53 -10.48 14.09 -4.67
C LEU A 53 -9.76 13.62 -3.40
N HIS A 54 -8.54 14.12 -3.18
CA HIS A 54 -7.72 13.92 -1.97
C HIS A 54 -7.51 15.25 -1.23
N ASN A 55 -8.63 15.93 -0.96
CA ASN A 55 -8.66 17.24 -0.30
C ASN A 55 -9.03 17.11 1.18
N THR A 56 -9.14 18.22 1.91
CA THR A 56 -9.57 18.22 3.32
C THR A 56 -10.88 17.49 3.58
N GLY A 57 -11.82 17.52 2.62
CA GLY A 57 -13.08 16.78 2.71
C GLY A 57 -12.90 15.26 2.70
N HIS A 58 -11.87 14.73 2.02
CA HIS A 58 -11.50 13.32 2.09
C HIS A 58 -10.94 12.95 3.47
N SER A 59 -10.01 13.75 4.01
CA SER A 59 -9.50 13.56 5.36
C SER A 59 -10.61 13.56 6.42
N PHE A 60 -11.62 14.44 6.29
CA PHE A 60 -12.75 14.47 7.22
C PHE A 60 -13.63 13.22 7.14
N ARG A 61 -13.89 12.68 5.95
CA ARG A 61 -14.62 11.41 5.80
C ARG A 61 -13.84 10.24 6.41
N ILE A 62 -12.52 10.21 6.23
CA ILE A 62 -11.67 9.24 6.91
C ILE A 62 -11.81 9.36 8.43
N MET A 63 -11.79 10.58 9.00
CA MET A 63 -11.97 10.77 10.45
C MET A 63 -13.32 10.23 10.95
N GLU A 64 -14.40 10.43 10.18
CA GLU A 64 -15.72 9.85 10.51
C GLU A 64 -15.68 8.32 10.45
N TYR A 65 -15.17 7.72 9.37
CA TYR A 65 -15.03 6.27 9.28
C TYR A 65 -14.14 5.71 10.39
N MET A 66 -13.05 6.37 10.76
CA MET A 66 -12.21 5.98 11.88
C MET A 66 -13.01 5.94 13.19
N SER A 67 -13.87 6.94 13.43
CA SER A 67 -14.74 6.98 14.61
C SER A 67 -15.79 5.86 14.60
N ASP A 68 -16.38 5.57 13.44
CA ASP A 68 -17.32 4.46 13.25
C ASP A 68 -16.64 3.10 13.32
N LEU A 69 -15.33 3.03 13.05
CA LEU A 69 -14.55 1.80 13.09
C LEU A 69 -14.24 1.38 14.53
N VAL A 70 -13.73 2.32 15.32
CA VAL A 70 -13.37 2.08 16.73
C VAL A 70 -14.60 1.65 17.53
N ALA A 71 -14.45 0.64 18.39
CA ALA A 71 -15.56 0.11 19.19
C ALA A 71 -16.18 1.18 20.11
N ASP A 72 -15.32 1.94 20.79
CA ASP A 72 -15.72 3.03 21.67
C ASP A 72 -14.56 4.04 21.78
N ILE A 73 -14.73 5.21 21.14
CA ILE A 73 -13.70 6.26 21.15
C ILE A 73 -13.41 6.81 22.56
N THR A 74 -14.35 6.69 23.50
CA THR A 74 -14.20 7.18 24.88
C THR A 74 -13.21 6.34 25.70
N LYS A 75 -12.84 5.15 25.20
CA LYS A 75 -11.82 4.28 25.79
C LYS A 75 -10.42 4.54 25.26
N LEU A 76 -10.28 5.39 24.24
CA LEU A 76 -8.99 5.84 23.73
C LEU A 76 -8.59 7.12 24.47
N ASN A 77 -7.28 7.31 24.65
CA ASN A 77 -6.80 8.56 25.25
C ASN A 77 -6.65 9.67 24.20
N GLU A 78 -6.45 10.89 24.68
CA GLU A 78 -6.38 12.09 23.84
C GLU A 78 -5.31 12.00 22.75
N LEU A 79 -4.14 11.41 23.04
CA LEU A 79 -3.05 11.27 22.08
C LEU A 79 -3.41 10.27 20.98
N GLU A 80 -4.09 9.17 21.31
CA GLU A 80 -4.54 8.19 20.31
C GLU A 80 -5.52 8.79 19.31
N ILE A 81 -6.51 9.53 19.81
CA ILE A 81 -7.49 10.22 18.97
C ILE A 81 -6.81 11.32 18.16
N THR A 82 -5.83 12.03 18.75
CA THR A 82 -5.02 13.03 18.04
C THR A 82 -4.20 12.41 16.92
N LEU A 83 -3.58 11.26 17.15
CA LEU A 83 -2.84 10.51 16.12
C LEU A 83 -3.77 10.02 15.01
N MET A 84 -4.99 9.57 15.32
CA MET A 84 -5.99 9.21 14.32
C MET A 84 -6.34 10.41 13.43
N VAL A 85 -6.66 11.56 14.04
CA VAL A 85 -6.95 12.82 13.32
C VAL A 85 -5.78 13.24 12.44
N TYR A 86 -4.56 13.27 12.99
CA TYR A 86 -3.39 13.65 12.19
C TYR A 86 -3.09 12.68 11.07
N SER A 87 -3.25 11.36 11.31
CA SER A 87 -2.99 10.36 10.29
C SER A 87 -3.98 10.48 9.12
N ALA A 88 -5.27 10.70 9.40
CA ALA A 88 -6.28 10.97 8.38
C ALA A 88 -5.96 12.24 7.56
N LEU A 89 -5.46 13.29 8.22
CA LEU A 89 -5.12 14.56 7.57
C LEU A 89 -3.85 14.47 6.71
N LEU A 90 -2.87 13.67 7.13
CA LEU A 90 -1.50 13.72 6.58
C LEU A 90 -1.08 12.49 5.78
N HIS A 91 -1.86 11.39 5.75
CA HIS A 91 -1.44 10.18 5.04
C HIS A 91 -1.17 10.40 3.55
N ASP A 92 -1.91 11.31 2.91
CA ASP A 92 -1.80 11.65 1.48
C ASP A 92 -1.09 12.97 1.19
N ILE A 93 -0.55 13.67 2.19
CA ILE A 93 0.13 14.96 1.98
C ILE A 93 1.30 14.86 0.98
N GLY A 94 1.92 13.68 0.88
CA GLY A 94 2.97 13.35 -0.08
C GLY A 94 2.52 13.32 -1.55
N MET A 95 1.23 13.40 -1.85
CA MET A 95 0.73 13.64 -3.21
C MET A 95 1.01 15.08 -3.68
N ALA A 96 1.22 16.01 -2.74
CA ALA A 96 1.49 17.42 -3.04
C ALA A 96 3.00 17.70 -3.26
N VAL A 97 3.61 17.04 -4.24
CA VAL A 97 5.03 17.24 -4.58
C VAL A 97 5.33 18.67 -5.06
N SER A 98 6.50 19.21 -4.72
CA SER A 98 6.93 20.55 -5.13
C SER A 98 7.32 20.63 -6.61
N GLU A 99 7.45 21.83 -7.19
CA GLU A 99 7.94 21.98 -8.57
C GLU A 99 9.41 21.53 -8.72
N ASP A 100 10.21 21.75 -7.68
CA ASP A 100 11.61 21.30 -7.64
C ASP A 100 11.67 19.76 -7.65
N ASP A 101 10.83 19.10 -6.86
CA ASP A 101 10.72 17.64 -6.86
C ASP A 101 10.22 17.11 -8.20
N ILE A 102 9.19 17.73 -8.80
CA ILE A 102 8.71 17.34 -10.14
C ILE A 102 9.84 17.47 -11.17
N THR A 103 10.61 18.55 -11.11
CA THR A 103 11.75 18.77 -12.01
C THR A 103 12.83 17.71 -11.81
N ALA A 104 13.17 17.38 -10.55
CA ALA A 104 14.12 16.32 -10.24
C ALA A 104 13.62 14.93 -10.65
N ILE A 105 12.33 14.64 -10.46
CA ILE A 105 11.69 13.38 -10.88
C ILE A 105 11.81 13.26 -12.40
N LYS A 106 11.40 14.29 -13.15
CA LYS A 106 11.45 14.28 -14.62
C LYS A 106 12.88 14.18 -15.17
N ALA A 107 13.87 14.63 -14.40
CA ALA A 107 15.30 14.55 -14.74
C ALA A 107 15.97 13.24 -14.27
N ASP A 108 15.23 12.27 -13.71
CA ASP A 108 15.76 11.03 -13.13
C ASP A 108 16.81 11.25 -12.02
N SER A 109 16.80 12.43 -11.40
CA SER A 109 17.74 12.88 -10.37
C SER A 109 17.12 12.95 -8.97
N PHE A 110 15.85 12.58 -8.83
CA PHE A 110 15.18 12.54 -7.53
C PHE A 110 15.68 11.39 -6.66
N ALA A 111 16.65 11.68 -5.79
CA ALA A 111 17.34 10.73 -4.92
C ALA A 111 16.48 10.28 -3.71
N PHE A 112 15.21 9.91 -3.95
CA PHE A 112 14.30 9.41 -2.93
C PHE A 112 13.93 7.94 -3.13
N CYS A 113 13.96 7.45 -4.38
CA CYS A 113 13.69 6.06 -4.71
C CYS A 113 14.42 5.63 -5.99
N ASP A 114 14.54 4.33 -6.20
CA ASP A 114 15.23 3.75 -7.37
C ASP A 114 14.38 3.81 -8.66
N VAL A 115 13.20 4.41 -8.63
CA VAL A 115 12.31 4.50 -9.79
C VAL A 115 12.82 5.58 -10.72
N LYS A 116 12.95 5.24 -12.00
CA LYS A 116 13.24 6.17 -13.09
C LYS A 116 11.94 6.64 -13.74
N PHE A 117 11.76 7.96 -13.81
CA PHE A 117 10.65 8.59 -14.51
C PHE A 117 10.71 8.30 -16.01
N SER A 118 11.90 8.27 -16.62
CA SER A 118 12.04 7.90 -18.04
C SER A 118 11.49 6.50 -18.34
N ALA A 119 11.69 5.54 -17.43
CA ALA A 119 11.11 4.21 -17.54
C ALA A 119 9.59 4.20 -17.33
N MET A 120 9.09 4.97 -16.34
CA MET A 120 7.66 5.15 -16.13
C MET A 120 6.98 5.70 -17.38
N LYS A 121 7.58 6.71 -18.01
CA LYS A 121 7.09 7.32 -19.25
C LYS A 121 7.02 6.32 -20.41
N LYS A 122 7.93 5.34 -20.49
CA LYS A 122 7.85 4.26 -21.49
C LYS A 122 6.64 3.36 -21.23
N ILE A 123 6.37 3.03 -19.97
CA ILE A 123 5.24 2.16 -19.55
C ILE A 123 3.89 2.87 -19.78
N THR A 124 3.83 4.18 -19.60
CA THR A 124 2.61 4.98 -19.83
C THR A 124 2.48 5.50 -21.26
N GLU A 125 3.12 4.83 -22.23
CA GLU A 125 3.03 5.14 -23.67
C GLU A 125 3.41 6.59 -24.02
N GLY A 126 4.29 7.21 -23.23
CA GLY A 126 4.76 8.58 -23.45
C GLY A 126 3.93 9.67 -22.76
N ASP A 127 2.81 9.33 -22.10
CA ASP A 127 2.01 10.29 -21.33
C ASP A 127 2.76 10.72 -20.07
N GLU A 128 3.31 11.94 -20.09
CA GLU A 128 4.07 12.50 -18.96
C GLU A 128 3.22 12.79 -17.73
N THR A 129 1.96 13.19 -17.91
CA THR A 129 1.07 13.50 -16.80
C THR A 129 0.72 12.22 -16.06
N LEU A 130 0.35 11.18 -16.80
CA LEU A 130 0.08 9.86 -16.22
C LEU A 130 1.35 9.25 -15.60
N ALA A 131 2.51 9.40 -16.25
CA ALA A 131 3.78 8.94 -15.70
C ALA A 131 4.10 9.59 -14.36
N LEU A 132 3.91 10.90 -14.25
CA LEU A 132 4.18 11.64 -13.02
C LEU A 132 3.24 11.20 -11.90
N GLN A 133 1.95 11.04 -12.21
CA GLN A 133 0.94 10.59 -11.26
C GLN A 133 1.24 9.19 -10.73
N GLU A 134 1.54 8.23 -11.61
CA GLU A 134 1.89 6.87 -11.20
C GLU A 134 3.23 6.80 -10.46
N TYR A 135 4.20 7.63 -10.83
CA TYR A 135 5.46 7.76 -10.10
C TYR A 135 5.21 8.23 -8.66
N VAL A 136 4.52 9.36 -8.50
CA VAL A 136 4.24 9.94 -7.18
C VAL A 136 3.37 9.00 -6.35
N ARG A 137 2.33 8.40 -6.93
CA ARG A 137 1.44 7.45 -6.25
C ARG A 137 2.20 6.23 -5.70
N ARG A 138 3.29 5.79 -6.32
CA ARG A 138 4.10 4.69 -5.78
C ARG A 138 4.86 5.06 -4.50
N ILE A 139 5.18 6.34 -4.32
CA ILE A 139 6.03 6.79 -3.22
C ILE A 139 5.33 7.77 -2.26
N HIS A 140 4.08 8.15 -2.52
CA HIS A 140 3.38 9.22 -1.79
C HIS A 140 3.33 8.96 -0.29
N ALA A 141 3.06 7.73 0.17
CA ALA A 141 3.05 7.42 1.60
C ALA A 141 4.43 7.65 2.27
N SER A 142 5.51 7.34 1.55
CA SER A 142 6.88 7.63 2.00
C SER A 142 7.18 9.13 1.95
N LEU A 143 6.68 9.85 0.94
CA LEU A 143 6.77 11.31 0.86
C LEU A 143 5.97 11.99 1.99
N SER A 144 4.80 11.46 2.36
CA SER A 144 4.02 11.93 3.50
C SER A 144 4.82 11.78 4.79
N SER A 145 5.45 10.62 4.99
CA SER A 145 6.38 10.40 6.11
C SER A 145 7.52 11.41 6.11
N LYS A 146 8.16 11.65 4.95
CA LYS A 146 9.24 12.66 4.82
C LYS A 146 8.74 14.05 5.20
N TYR A 147 7.60 14.47 4.65
CA TYR A 147 7.00 15.78 4.93
C TYR A 147 6.75 15.96 6.43
N ILE A 148 6.17 14.97 7.10
CA ILE A 148 5.89 14.99 8.53
C ILE A 148 7.19 15.16 9.35
N LEU A 149 8.22 14.39 9.03
CA LEU A 149 9.51 14.41 9.73
C LEU A 149 10.25 15.74 9.56
N GLU A 150 10.22 16.31 8.36
CA GLU A 150 10.97 17.52 8.02
C GLU A 150 10.25 18.81 8.43
N ASN A 151 8.91 18.86 8.33
CA ASN A 151 8.16 20.12 8.42
C ASN A 151 7.30 20.24 9.68
N LEU A 152 6.94 19.13 10.32
CA LEU A 152 5.93 19.13 11.41
C LEU A 152 6.50 18.77 12.78
N LYS A 153 7.80 18.51 12.90
CA LYS A 153 8.43 18.06 14.15
C LYS A 153 8.13 18.95 15.35
N ASP A 154 8.20 20.27 15.18
CA ASP A 154 7.99 21.24 16.25
C ASP A 154 6.49 21.47 16.58
N LYS A 155 5.59 20.96 15.74
CA LYS A 155 4.14 21.07 15.91
C LYS A 155 3.53 19.83 16.57
N LEU A 156 4.14 18.67 16.36
CA LEU A 156 3.66 17.36 16.81
C LEU A 156 4.21 16.97 18.20
N VAL A 157 4.02 17.86 19.16
CA VAL A 157 4.55 17.75 20.53
C VAL A 157 3.47 17.41 21.54
N ILE A 158 3.84 16.81 22.67
CA ILE A 158 2.92 16.61 23.79
C ILE A 158 2.65 17.97 24.45
N PRO A 159 1.37 18.40 24.57
CA PRO A 159 1.03 19.63 25.27
C PRO A 159 1.60 19.64 26.69
N LYS A 160 2.16 20.77 27.10
CA LYS A 160 2.86 20.97 28.40
C LYS A 160 4.21 20.24 28.52
N LEU A 161 4.58 19.34 27.61
CA LEU A 161 5.87 18.64 27.56
C LEU A 161 6.48 18.75 26.15
N THR A 162 6.81 19.97 25.73
CA THR A 162 7.20 20.28 24.35
C THR A 162 8.52 19.66 23.89
N ASN A 163 9.31 19.11 24.82
CA ASN A 163 10.51 18.33 24.52
C ASN A 163 10.18 16.90 24.04
N LEU A 164 8.94 16.43 24.23
CA LEU A 164 8.46 15.14 23.75
C LEU A 164 7.59 15.33 22.50
N ASN A 165 7.86 14.55 21.46
CA ASN A 165 7.08 14.52 20.23
C ASN A 165 6.70 13.08 19.84
N PHE A 166 5.75 12.98 18.92
CA PHE A 166 5.28 11.72 18.32
C PHE A 166 5.40 11.75 16.80
N THR A 167 6.33 12.57 16.28
CA THR A 167 6.52 12.80 14.84
C THR A 167 6.90 11.51 14.11
N ASN A 168 7.84 10.74 14.66
CA ASN A 168 8.28 9.48 14.05
C ASN A 168 7.15 8.43 14.02
N ASP A 169 6.39 8.34 15.11
CA ASP A 169 5.27 7.41 15.25
C ASP A 169 4.19 7.75 14.20
N LEU A 170 3.78 9.02 14.11
CA LEU A 170 2.82 9.49 13.14
C LEU A 170 3.30 9.30 11.69
N ALA A 171 4.55 9.64 11.39
CA ALA A 171 5.14 9.48 10.06
C ALA A 171 5.11 8.01 9.60
N THR A 172 5.42 7.09 10.51
CA THR A 172 5.42 5.64 10.26
C THR A 172 4.00 5.11 10.10
N ILE A 173 3.04 5.59 10.91
CA ILE A 173 1.61 5.28 10.76
C ILE A 173 1.10 5.72 9.38
N CYS A 174 1.37 6.96 8.97
CA CYS A 174 0.99 7.47 7.64
C CYS A 174 1.64 6.66 6.52
N LYS A 175 2.94 6.33 6.62
CA LYS A 175 3.62 5.50 5.62
C LYS A 175 2.97 4.12 5.48
N SER A 176 2.52 3.54 6.59
CA SER A 176 2.02 2.18 6.62
C SER A 176 0.78 1.93 5.77
N HIS A 177 0.05 2.97 5.31
CA HIS A 177 -1.22 2.78 4.62
C HIS A 177 -1.08 2.13 3.23
N THR A 178 0.11 2.19 2.62
CA THR A 178 0.43 1.49 1.36
C THR A 178 1.24 0.20 1.55
N GLU A 179 1.63 -0.12 2.78
CA GLU A 179 2.51 -1.25 3.10
C GLU A 179 1.72 -2.54 3.37
N ASP A 180 2.39 -3.66 3.59
CA ASP A 180 1.71 -4.91 4.00
C ASP A 180 1.66 -5.08 5.54
N TYR A 181 0.91 -6.09 6.01
CA TYR A 181 0.76 -6.34 7.44
C TYR A 181 2.04 -6.82 8.14
N ASP A 182 2.99 -7.40 7.40
CA ASP A 182 4.26 -7.83 7.99
C ASP A 182 5.19 -6.64 8.15
N TRP A 183 5.15 -5.68 7.22
CA TRP A 183 5.78 -4.38 7.39
C TRP A 183 5.23 -3.64 8.60
N ILE A 184 3.89 -3.61 8.79
CA ILE A 184 3.25 -3.01 9.97
C ILE A 184 3.76 -3.66 11.26
N LYS A 185 3.75 -5.00 11.34
CA LYS A 185 4.24 -5.74 12.52
C LYS A 185 5.72 -5.49 12.82
N THR A 186 6.52 -5.27 11.77
CA THR A 186 7.97 -5.07 11.89
C THR A 186 8.33 -3.64 12.29
N ASN A 187 7.61 -2.65 11.76
CA ASN A 187 7.98 -1.23 11.88
C ASN A 187 7.17 -0.46 12.92
N LEU A 188 5.97 -0.93 13.29
CA LEU A 188 5.14 -0.30 14.31
C LEU A 188 5.06 -1.20 15.55
N ARG A 189 5.11 -0.59 16.73
CA ARG A 189 4.97 -1.32 17.99
C ARG A 189 3.50 -1.45 18.39
N THR A 190 3.21 -2.41 19.26
CA THR A 190 1.88 -2.61 19.87
C THR A 190 1.66 -1.76 21.13
N TYR A 191 2.72 -1.16 21.66
CA TYR A 191 2.68 -0.33 22.87
C TYR A 191 3.83 0.67 22.87
N GLU A 192 3.50 1.95 22.98
CA GLU A 192 4.42 3.07 23.13
C GLU A 192 3.91 4.00 24.24
N VAL A 193 4.83 4.77 24.84
CA VAL A 193 4.51 5.76 25.89
C VAL A 193 5.19 7.09 25.57
N ARG A 194 4.44 8.18 25.67
CA ARG A 194 4.94 9.56 25.53
C ARG A 194 4.29 10.44 26.61
N GLY A 195 5.09 10.85 27.60
CA GLY A 195 4.57 11.55 28.78
C GLY A 195 3.57 10.65 29.51
N ASP A 196 2.38 11.17 29.77
CA ASP A 196 1.30 10.46 30.48
C ASP A 196 0.45 9.57 29.55
N TYR A 197 0.76 9.53 28.26
CA TYR A 197 -0.05 8.85 27.26
C TYR A 197 0.62 7.55 26.82
N SER A 198 -0.12 6.43 26.90
CA SER A 198 0.26 5.18 26.24
C SER A 198 -0.60 4.96 25.00
N PHE A 199 -0.05 4.48 23.89
CA PHE A 199 -0.81 4.27 22.66
C PHE A 199 -0.32 3.05 21.89
N ASN A 200 -1.16 2.60 20.95
CA ASN A 200 -0.85 1.47 20.07
C ASN A 200 -0.76 1.93 18.60
N PRO A 201 0.46 2.18 18.08
CA PRO A 201 0.66 2.58 16.70
C PRO A 201 0.09 1.60 15.66
N GLN A 202 0.21 0.28 15.89
CA GLN A 202 -0.35 -0.72 14.96
C GLN A 202 -1.88 -0.62 14.86
N PHE A 203 -2.56 -0.39 15.98
CA PHE A 203 -4.02 -0.21 15.99
C PHE A 203 -4.42 1.01 15.14
N ILE A 204 -3.77 2.16 15.35
CA ILE A 204 -4.07 3.40 14.62
C ILE A 204 -3.81 3.23 13.11
N ALA A 205 -2.72 2.55 12.74
CA ALA A 205 -2.41 2.23 11.34
C ALA A 205 -3.50 1.37 10.68
N VAL A 206 -4.00 0.35 11.36
CA VAL A 206 -5.09 -0.49 10.85
C VAL A 206 -6.39 0.30 10.69
N ILE A 207 -6.71 1.15 11.66
CA ILE A 207 -7.90 2.01 11.60
C ILE A 207 -7.80 3.01 10.43
N LEU A 208 -6.63 3.61 10.19
CA LEU A 208 -6.38 4.46 9.03
C LEU A 208 -6.62 3.73 7.72
N ARG A 209 -6.03 2.54 7.57
CA ARG A 209 -6.16 1.73 6.36
C ARG A 209 -7.60 1.35 6.10
N LEU A 210 -8.31 0.84 7.11
CA LEU A 210 -9.73 0.51 6.98
C LEU A 210 -10.57 1.74 6.62
N ALA A 211 -10.29 2.91 7.21
CA ALA A 211 -11.05 4.12 6.94
C ALA A 211 -10.83 4.65 5.51
N ASP A 212 -9.59 4.68 5.01
CA ASP A 212 -9.30 5.12 3.63
C ASP A 212 -9.97 4.22 2.58
N ILE A 213 -9.92 2.89 2.76
CA ILE A 213 -10.56 1.96 1.81
C ILE A 213 -12.09 1.92 1.92
N LEU A 214 -12.68 2.45 3.00
CA LEU A 214 -14.12 2.59 3.11
C LEU A 214 -14.62 3.90 2.50
N ASP A 215 -13.74 4.87 2.24
CA ASP A 215 -14.04 6.08 1.47
C ASP A 215 -14.14 5.79 -0.04
N ILE A 216 -15.04 4.88 -0.41
CA ILE A 216 -15.36 4.50 -1.80
C ILE A 216 -16.83 4.80 -2.12
N ASP A 217 -17.13 6.06 -2.44
CA ASP A 217 -18.43 6.46 -2.98
C ASP A 217 -18.36 7.74 -3.82
N GLY A 218 -19.51 8.15 -4.37
CA GLY A 218 -19.64 9.32 -5.24
C GLY A 218 -19.23 10.66 -4.62
N ASN A 219 -18.99 10.74 -3.30
CA ASN A 219 -18.42 11.95 -2.67
C ASN A 219 -16.91 12.09 -2.95
N ARG A 220 -16.19 10.97 -3.11
CA ARG A 220 -14.77 10.95 -3.55
C ARG A 220 -14.64 11.29 -5.04
N THR A 221 -15.72 11.12 -5.80
CA THR A 221 -15.80 11.37 -7.25
C THR A 221 -17.07 12.15 -7.66
N PRO A 222 -17.19 13.46 -7.37
CA PRO A 222 -18.42 14.19 -7.65
C PRO A 222 -18.79 14.17 -9.14
N HIS A 223 -20.02 13.74 -9.47
CA HIS A 223 -20.44 13.50 -10.86
C HIS A 223 -20.33 14.73 -11.79
N ASN A 224 -20.57 15.93 -11.26
CA ASN A 224 -20.40 17.17 -12.04
C ASN A 224 -18.92 17.44 -12.36
N LEU A 225 -18.03 17.14 -11.42
CA LEU A 225 -16.58 17.27 -11.62
C LEU A 225 -16.08 16.22 -12.61
N TYR A 226 -16.56 14.99 -12.53
CA TYR A 226 -16.28 13.93 -13.51
C TYR A 226 -16.61 14.35 -14.95
N LYS A 227 -17.77 14.97 -15.19
CA LYS A 227 -18.17 15.47 -16.51
C LYS A 227 -17.23 16.55 -17.04
N LEU A 228 -16.75 17.42 -16.16
CA LEU A 228 -15.85 18.52 -16.50
C LEU A 228 -14.42 18.02 -16.78
N ILE A 229 -13.91 17.13 -15.93
CA ILE A 229 -12.57 16.52 -16.07
C ILE A 229 -12.55 15.60 -17.30
N SER A 230 -13.62 14.84 -17.55
CA SER A 230 -13.70 13.82 -18.59
C SER A 230 -12.46 12.90 -18.61
N PRO A 231 -12.15 12.23 -17.48
CA PRO A 231 -10.95 11.39 -17.37
C PRO A 231 -10.98 10.28 -18.44
N LYS A 232 -9.80 9.77 -18.79
CA LYS A 232 -9.61 8.71 -19.80
C LYS A 232 -8.82 7.54 -19.20
N GLY A 233 -8.97 6.36 -19.80
CA GLY A 233 -8.22 5.17 -19.40
C GLY A 233 -8.50 4.76 -17.95
N ILE A 234 -7.46 4.49 -17.17
CA ILE A 234 -7.54 3.99 -15.79
C ILE A 234 -8.31 4.95 -14.89
N SER A 235 -8.08 6.26 -15.00
CA SER A 235 -8.80 7.26 -14.20
C SER A 235 -10.30 7.25 -14.48
N ASP A 236 -10.75 7.06 -15.73
CA ASP A 236 -12.18 6.93 -16.03
C ASP A 236 -12.82 5.72 -15.34
N GLU A 237 -12.10 4.60 -15.35
CA GLU A 237 -12.56 3.36 -14.73
C GLU A 237 -12.56 3.43 -13.20
N GLU A 238 -11.60 4.14 -12.60
CA GLU A 238 -11.56 4.43 -11.17
C GLU A 238 -12.77 5.26 -10.77
N TRP A 239 -13.01 6.40 -11.45
CA TRP A 239 -14.14 7.27 -11.18
C TRP A 239 -15.48 6.54 -11.30
N LYS A 240 -15.65 5.70 -12.33
CA LYS A 240 -16.90 4.95 -12.54
C LYS A 240 -17.19 3.91 -11.47
N GLN A 241 -16.18 3.38 -10.77
CA GLN A 241 -16.41 2.42 -9.68
C GLN A 241 -17.14 3.08 -8.50
N HIS A 242 -16.75 4.32 -8.16
CA HIS A 242 -17.38 5.08 -7.09
C HIS A 242 -18.86 5.41 -7.35
N PHE A 243 -19.29 5.48 -8.62
CA PHE A 243 -20.70 5.68 -8.97
C PHE A 243 -21.58 4.45 -8.74
N VAL A 244 -20.99 3.26 -8.60
CA VAL A 244 -21.77 2.04 -8.32
C VAL A 244 -22.30 2.06 -6.89
N ILE A 245 -21.49 2.52 -5.94
CA ILE A 245 -21.82 2.55 -4.52
C ILE A 245 -22.63 3.80 -4.20
N SER A 246 -23.82 3.61 -3.62
CA SER A 246 -24.77 4.70 -3.37
C SER A 246 -24.96 5.05 -1.90
N ASN A 247 -24.62 4.14 -0.97
CA ASN A 247 -24.72 4.44 0.46
C ASN A 247 -23.48 5.19 0.94
N ASN A 248 -23.64 6.21 1.78
CA ASN A 248 -22.53 6.88 2.46
C ASN A 248 -22.14 6.10 3.72
N GLU A 249 -23.12 5.75 4.56
CA GLU A 249 -22.90 4.92 5.75
C GLU A 249 -22.54 3.49 5.34
N LYS A 250 -21.30 3.07 5.62
CA LYS A 250 -20.79 1.73 5.29
C LYS A 250 -20.81 0.77 6.48
N ILE A 251 -20.91 1.26 7.71
CA ILE A 251 -20.78 0.44 8.91
C ILE A 251 -22.14 0.38 9.60
N VAL A 252 -22.68 -0.83 9.75
CA VAL A 252 -23.95 -1.09 10.42
C VAL A 252 -23.69 -1.98 11.63
N ILE A 253 -24.41 -1.75 12.72
CA ILE A 253 -24.31 -2.55 13.93
C ILE A 253 -25.46 -3.56 13.95
N ASN A 254 -25.14 -4.84 14.13
CA ASN A 254 -26.15 -5.84 14.40
C ASN A 254 -26.66 -5.68 15.83
N GLU A 255 -27.90 -5.24 15.99
CA GLU A 255 -28.49 -4.95 17.31
C GLU A 255 -28.42 -6.13 18.29
N LYS A 256 -28.47 -7.38 17.80
CA LYS A 256 -28.49 -8.58 18.64
C LYS A 256 -27.10 -8.98 19.12
N THR A 257 -26.10 -8.89 18.25
CA THR A 257 -24.73 -9.38 18.52
C THR A 257 -23.78 -8.25 18.90
N GLN A 258 -24.19 -6.99 18.68
CA GLN A 258 -23.34 -5.79 18.75
C GLN A 258 -22.12 -5.85 17.81
N GLN A 259 -22.11 -6.81 16.88
CA GLN A 259 -21.07 -6.96 15.87
C GLN A 259 -21.30 -5.93 14.77
N LYS A 260 -20.24 -5.23 14.39
CA LYS A 260 -20.24 -4.30 13.27
C LYS A 260 -20.11 -5.07 11.94
N LYS A 261 -20.77 -4.58 10.90
CA LYS A 261 -20.74 -5.16 9.56
C LYS A 261 -20.55 -4.07 8.53
N VAL A 262 -19.69 -4.32 7.56
CA VAL A 262 -19.52 -3.43 6.40
C VAL A 262 -20.57 -3.76 5.35
N VAL A 263 -21.26 -2.76 4.81
CA VAL A 263 -22.35 -2.92 3.84
C VAL A 263 -22.13 -2.03 2.62
N PHE A 264 -22.36 -2.59 1.43
CA PHE A 264 -22.27 -1.90 0.16
C PHE A 264 -23.60 -2.00 -0.57
N HIS A 265 -24.23 -0.86 -0.83
CA HIS A 265 -25.47 -0.76 -1.60
C HIS A 265 -25.19 -0.05 -2.92
N GLY A 266 -25.77 -0.54 -4.00
CA GLY A 266 -25.47 0.05 -5.29
C GLY A 266 -26.26 -0.50 -6.46
N LYS A 267 -26.02 0.11 -7.61
CA LYS A 267 -26.55 -0.33 -8.91
C LYS A 267 -25.45 -0.30 -9.94
N ALA A 268 -25.30 -1.41 -10.67
CA ALA A 268 -24.32 -1.53 -11.73
C ALA A 268 -25.01 -1.80 -13.06
N ASN A 269 -24.74 -0.95 -14.05
CA ASN A 269 -25.25 -1.08 -15.43
C ASN A 269 -24.18 -1.60 -16.41
N ASN A 270 -22.96 -1.85 -15.94
CA ASN A 270 -21.84 -2.32 -16.72
C ASN A 270 -21.14 -3.49 -16.02
N ALA A 271 -21.06 -4.64 -16.69
CA ALA A 271 -20.49 -5.86 -16.13
C ALA A 271 -18.99 -5.77 -15.80
N SER A 272 -18.21 -5.00 -16.57
CA SER A 272 -16.78 -4.81 -16.32
C SER A 272 -16.55 -4.00 -15.04
N ILE A 273 -17.27 -2.89 -14.89
CA ILE A 273 -17.20 -2.03 -13.69
C ILE A 273 -17.73 -2.79 -12.47
N HIS A 274 -18.81 -3.57 -12.63
CA HIS A 274 -19.31 -4.43 -11.56
C HIS A 274 -18.27 -5.46 -11.09
N ARG A 275 -17.55 -6.11 -12.00
CA ARG A 275 -16.47 -7.03 -11.61
C ARG A 275 -15.35 -6.32 -10.84
N LYS A 276 -14.98 -5.10 -11.26
CA LYS A 276 -13.97 -4.30 -10.56
C LYS A 276 -14.37 -3.96 -9.12
N ILE A 277 -15.62 -3.54 -8.90
CA ILE A 277 -16.09 -3.27 -7.54
C ILE A 277 -16.14 -4.55 -6.68
N LEU A 278 -16.48 -5.71 -7.25
CA LEU A 278 -16.42 -6.98 -6.51
C LEU A 278 -14.99 -7.39 -6.12
N VAL A 279 -14.01 -7.12 -6.99
CA VAL A 279 -12.59 -7.29 -6.66
C VAL A 279 -12.19 -6.34 -5.53
N TYR A 280 -12.63 -5.08 -5.59
CA TYR A 280 -12.39 -4.11 -4.52
C TYR A 280 -13.00 -4.56 -3.18
N ILE A 281 -14.25 -5.00 -3.16
CA ILE A 281 -14.91 -5.51 -1.95
C ILE A 281 -14.20 -6.75 -1.40
N SER A 282 -13.64 -7.60 -2.28
CA SER A 282 -12.80 -8.73 -1.85
C SER A 282 -11.52 -8.27 -1.15
N TRP A 283 -10.94 -7.14 -1.59
CA TRP A 283 -9.82 -6.52 -0.89
C TRP A 283 -10.24 -5.96 0.48
N VAL A 284 -11.38 -5.28 0.57
CA VAL A 284 -11.95 -4.82 1.86
C VAL A 284 -12.14 -5.98 2.83
N LYS A 285 -12.67 -7.11 2.36
CA LYS A 285 -12.78 -8.35 3.16
C LYS A 285 -11.44 -8.83 3.69
N ASN A 286 -10.41 -8.86 2.85
CA ASN A 286 -9.07 -9.29 3.25
C ASN A 286 -8.47 -8.33 4.28
N GLU A 287 -8.62 -7.01 4.07
CA GLU A 287 -8.17 -6.00 5.02
C GLU A 287 -8.87 -6.15 6.38
N LEU A 288 -10.20 -6.32 6.41
CA LEU A 288 -10.96 -6.59 7.64
C LEU A 288 -10.48 -7.86 8.36
N THR A 289 -10.19 -8.93 7.60
CA THR A 289 -9.70 -10.19 8.15
C THR A 289 -8.32 -10.03 8.77
N ASN A 290 -7.41 -9.34 8.08
CA ASN A 290 -6.07 -9.07 8.59
C ASN A 290 -6.08 -8.11 9.78
N ALA A 291 -6.90 -7.06 9.73
CA ALA A 291 -7.11 -6.10 10.79
C ALA A 291 -7.60 -6.76 12.08
N THR A 292 -8.68 -7.54 12.00
CA THR A 292 -9.25 -8.27 13.13
C THR A 292 -8.28 -9.30 13.70
N ALA A 293 -7.52 -9.98 12.84
CA ALA A 293 -6.47 -10.90 13.27
C ALA A 293 -5.29 -10.18 13.95
N LEU A 294 -4.88 -9.01 13.46
CA LEU A 294 -3.77 -8.25 14.02
C LEU A 294 -4.10 -7.72 15.42
N VAL A 295 -5.30 -7.18 15.60
CA VAL A 295 -5.71 -6.62 16.91
C VAL A 295 -6.11 -7.70 17.91
N ASN A 296 -6.20 -8.96 17.48
CA ASN A 296 -6.52 -10.06 18.36
C ASN A 296 -5.43 -10.22 19.44
N GLY A 297 -5.85 -10.21 20.72
CA GLY A 297 -4.94 -10.24 21.86
C GLY A 297 -4.44 -8.87 22.34
N MET A 298 -4.82 -7.78 21.67
CA MET A 298 -4.63 -6.43 22.20
C MET A 298 -5.64 -6.12 23.33
N PRO A 299 -5.39 -5.10 24.17
CA PRO A 299 -6.36 -4.62 25.15
C PRO A 299 -7.75 -4.34 24.57
N SER A 300 -8.80 -4.47 25.39
CA SER A 300 -10.19 -4.41 24.95
C SER A 300 -10.60 -3.09 24.27
N GLN A 301 -9.89 -1.98 24.54
CA GLN A 301 -10.16 -0.71 23.84
C GLN A 301 -9.83 -0.76 22.34
N TYR A 302 -8.97 -1.71 21.92
CA TYR A 302 -8.54 -1.90 20.53
C TYR A 302 -9.31 -3.01 19.80
N SER A 303 -10.39 -3.51 20.41
CA SER A 303 -11.16 -4.62 19.86
C SER A 303 -11.89 -4.22 18.57
N LEU A 304 -11.76 -5.03 17.53
CA LEU A 304 -12.52 -4.93 16.28
C LEU A 304 -13.53 -6.09 16.20
N VAL A 305 -14.73 -5.89 16.75
CA VAL A 305 -15.81 -6.89 16.69
C VAL A 305 -16.57 -6.74 15.37
N TYR A 306 -15.99 -7.29 14.30
CA TYR A 306 -16.52 -7.19 12.93
C TYR A 306 -16.93 -8.53 12.36
N ASP A 307 -17.98 -8.53 11.53
CA ASP A 307 -18.13 -9.54 10.48
C ASP A 307 -17.15 -9.19 9.37
N THR A 308 -16.18 -10.08 9.15
CA THR A 308 -15.14 -9.88 8.14
C THR A 308 -15.65 -10.08 6.71
N ASN A 309 -16.90 -10.51 6.53
CA ASN A 309 -17.54 -10.61 5.22
C ASN A 309 -18.47 -9.41 4.98
N PRO A 310 -18.08 -8.47 4.10
CA PRO A 310 -18.95 -7.36 3.73
C PRO A 310 -20.27 -7.85 3.11
N GLU A 311 -21.37 -7.17 3.44
CA GLU A 311 -22.65 -7.36 2.77
C GLU A 311 -22.64 -6.63 1.43
N VAL A 312 -22.97 -7.34 0.35
CA VAL A 312 -22.96 -6.77 -1.01
C VAL A 312 -24.38 -6.77 -1.57
N ASN A 313 -24.99 -5.59 -1.55
CA ASN A 313 -26.34 -5.31 -2.01
C ASN A 313 -26.30 -4.50 -3.32
N ILE A 314 -25.56 -5.00 -4.31
CA ILE A 314 -25.41 -4.36 -5.63
C ILE A 314 -26.34 -5.02 -6.65
N GLN A 315 -27.29 -4.25 -7.17
CA GLN A 315 -28.24 -4.72 -8.20
C GLN A 315 -27.66 -4.53 -9.60
N THR A 316 -27.87 -5.51 -10.49
CA THR A 316 -27.44 -5.42 -11.89
C THR A 316 -28.60 -4.97 -12.78
N GLU A 317 -28.36 -3.94 -13.60
CA GLU A 317 -29.33 -3.43 -14.57
C GLU A 317 -28.83 -3.67 -16.00
N GLY A 318 -29.64 -4.30 -16.85
CA GLY A 318 -29.31 -4.50 -18.27
C GLY A 318 -28.38 -5.67 -18.58
N TYR A 319 -27.98 -6.48 -17.60
CA TYR A 319 -27.26 -7.74 -17.82
C TYR A 319 -27.52 -8.73 -16.68
N SER A 320 -27.39 -10.03 -16.99
CA SER A 320 -27.36 -11.09 -15.98
C SER A 320 -25.92 -11.32 -15.52
N PHE A 321 -25.69 -11.30 -14.22
CA PHE A 321 -24.39 -11.61 -13.65
C PHE A 321 -24.32 -13.06 -13.16
N SER A 322 -23.22 -13.72 -13.48
CA SER A 322 -22.84 -15.01 -12.91
C SER A 322 -21.34 -15.02 -12.69
N ASP A 323 -20.91 -15.30 -11.45
CA ASP A 323 -19.49 -15.29 -11.06
C ASP A 323 -18.77 -16.59 -11.46
N TYR A 324 -18.89 -16.98 -12.73
CA TYR A 324 -18.14 -18.11 -13.26
C TYR A 324 -16.67 -17.72 -13.42
N LYS A 325 -15.81 -18.31 -12.60
CA LYS A 325 -14.35 -18.17 -12.69
C LYS A 325 -13.76 -19.44 -13.30
N MET A 326 -12.88 -19.27 -14.28
CA MET A 326 -12.03 -20.36 -14.73
C MET A 326 -11.04 -20.66 -13.61
N THR A 327 -11.14 -21.85 -13.01
CA THR A 327 -10.20 -22.30 -11.98
C THR A 327 -9.16 -23.21 -12.58
N LEU A 328 -7.92 -23.00 -12.17
CA LEU A 328 -6.78 -23.82 -12.56
C LEU A 328 -6.48 -24.81 -11.44
N GLU A 329 -6.41 -26.10 -11.76
CA GLU A 329 -6.09 -27.13 -10.76
C GLU A 329 -4.56 -27.23 -10.57
N PHE A 330 -4.09 -26.80 -9.40
CA PHE A 330 -2.67 -26.73 -9.09
C PHE A 330 -1.95 -28.07 -9.32
N LYS A 331 -2.54 -29.20 -8.90
CA LYS A 331 -1.93 -30.53 -9.04
C LYS A 331 -1.74 -30.92 -10.50
N ALA A 332 -2.71 -30.64 -11.35
CA ALA A 332 -2.65 -30.92 -12.78
C ALA A 332 -1.58 -30.07 -13.47
N ILE A 333 -1.52 -28.77 -13.15
CA ILE A 333 -0.54 -27.83 -13.72
C ILE A 333 0.87 -28.14 -13.23
N SER A 334 1.05 -28.36 -11.93
CA SER A 334 2.32 -28.75 -11.34
C SER A 334 2.85 -30.04 -11.98
N SER A 335 2.00 -31.06 -12.19
CA SER A 335 2.42 -32.29 -12.86
C SER A 335 2.80 -32.09 -14.33
N LEU A 336 2.16 -31.15 -15.01
CA LEU A 336 2.44 -30.82 -16.41
C LEU A 336 3.75 -30.03 -16.56
N LEU A 337 4.02 -29.11 -15.63
CA LEU A 337 5.22 -28.27 -15.61
C LEU A 337 6.46 -28.97 -15.04
N MET A 338 6.28 -29.80 -14.01
CA MET A 338 7.36 -30.53 -13.32
C MET A 338 7.63 -31.92 -13.92
N GLY A 339 6.77 -32.38 -14.84
CA GLY A 339 6.97 -33.65 -15.53
C GLY A 339 8.10 -33.58 -16.56
N GLU A 340 8.64 -34.75 -16.94
CA GLU A 340 9.67 -34.92 -17.98
C GLU A 340 9.30 -34.33 -19.36
N LYS A 341 8.02 -33.94 -19.55
CA LYS A 341 7.48 -33.43 -20.81
C LYS A 341 7.91 -32.00 -21.16
N ILE A 342 8.28 -31.15 -20.20
CA ILE A 342 8.78 -29.79 -20.48
C ILE A 342 10.31 -29.72 -20.34
N TYR A 343 10.87 -30.33 -19.30
CA TYR A 343 12.31 -30.35 -19.06
C TYR A 343 12.83 -31.76 -19.33
N GLY A 344 13.12 -32.05 -20.60
CA GLY A 344 13.57 -33.37 -21.06
C GLY A 344 14.91 -33.86 -20.48
N SER A 345 15.62 -33.09 -19.65
CA SER A 345 16.86 -33.52 -18.98
C SER A 345 17.15 -32.78 -17.66
N LYS A 346 17.77 -33.49 -16.69
CA LYS A 346 18.25 -32.91 -15.41
C LYS A 346 19.25 -31.77 -15.58
N THR A 347 20.02 -31.77 -16.68
CA THR A 347 20.99 -30.72 -17.01
C THR A 347 20.32 -29.36 -17.26
N LEU A 348 19.05 -29.34 -17.68
CA LEU A 348 18.30 -28.09 -17.85
C LEU A 348 18.00 -27.45 -16.49
N GLY A 349 17.72 -28.21 -15.44
CA GLY A 349 17.45 -27.62 -14.13
C GLY A 349 18.68 -26.96 -13.51
N LEU A 350 19.85 -27.59 -13.61
CA LEU A 350 21.10 -26.96 -13.18
C LEU A 350 21.40 -25.67 -13.98
N ARG A 351 21.11 -25.67 -15.29
CA ARG A 351 21.28 -24.49 -16.14
C ARG A 351 20.40 -23.33 -15.66
N GLU A 352 19.12 -23.57 -15.36
CA GLU A 352 18.19 -22.53 -14.89
C GLU A 352 18.66 -21.91 -13.57
N LEU A 353 19.16 -22.72 -12.62
CA LEU A 353 19.67 -22.21 -11.35
C LEU A 353 20.93 -21.36 -11.53
N ILE A 354 21.87 -21.81 -12.36
CA ILE A 354 23.07 -21.02 -12.67
C ILE A 354 22.68 -19.73 -13.39
N GLN A 355 21.68 -19.75 -14.28
CA GLN A 355 21.18 -18.55 -14.95
C GLN A 355 20.59 -17.55 -13.96
N ASN A 356 19.77 -18.00 -13.00
CA ASN A 356 19.22 -17.13 -11.95
C ASN A 356 20.34 -16.49 -11.11
N SER A 357 21.38 -17.27 -10.74
CA SER A 357 22.55 -16.73 -10.04
C SER A 357 23.34 -15.73 -10.89
N ILE A 358 23.48 -15.96 -12.20
CA ILE A 358 24.12 -15.00 -13.12
C ILE A 358 23.31 -13.71 -13.18
N ASP A 359 21.99 -13.80 -13.35
CA ASP A 359 21.11 -12.63 -13.41
C ASP A 359 21.23 -11.81 -12.12
N SER A 360 21.17 -12.47 -10.95
CA SER A 360 21.32 -11.81 -9.65
C SER A 360 22.69 -11.15 -9.49
N CYS A 361 23.78 -11.82 -9.85
CA CYS A 361 25.12 -11.24 -9.79
C CYS A 361 25.30 -10.04 -10.73
N ARG A 362 24.72 -10.08 -11.94
CA ARG A 362 24.83 -9.00 -12.93
C ARG A 362 24.05 -7.76 -12.52
N ILE A 363 22.83 -7.93 -11.98
CA ILE A 363 22.05 -6.81 -11.44
C ILE A 363 22.77 -6.17 -10.26
N ARG A 364 23.35 -6.97 -9.35
CA ARG A 364 24.16 -6.43 -8.25
C ARG A 364 25.36 -5.64 -8.75
N GLN A 365 26.07 -6.17 -9.75
CA GLN A 365 27.23 -5.49 -10.33
C GLN A 365 26.87 -4.11 -10.90
N GLU A 366 25.75 -4.00 -11.60
CA GLU A 366 25.29 -2.72 -12.13
C GLU A 366 24.86 -1.76 -11.02
N THR A 367 24.13 -2.25 -10.02
CA THR A 367 23.69 -1.47 -8.86
C THR A 367 24.88 -0.88 -8.08
N GLU A 368 25.88 -1.71 -7.76
CA GLU A 368 27.07 -1.25 -7.05
C GLU A 368 27.92 -0.28 -7.88
N LYS A 369 27.95 -0.45 -9.21
CA LYS A 369 28.65 0.50 -10.10
C LYS A 369 27.98 1.88 -10.12
N LEU A 370 26.65 1.93 -10.07
CA LEU A 370 25.90 3.19 -10.01
C LEU A 370 26.10 3.94 -8.68
N ASN A 371 26.23 3.19 -7.58
CA ASN A 371 26.42 3.72 -6.23
C ASN A 371 27.89 3.74 -5.78
N TRP A 372 28.84 3.55 -6.70
CA TRP A 372 30.24 3.42 -6.35
C TRP A 372 30.79 4.75 -5.81
N GLU A 373 31.31 4.70 -4.59
CA GLU A 373 32.01 5.82 -3.96
C GLU A 373 33.52 5.60 -3.95
N PHE A 374 34.26 6.69 -4.04
CA PHE A 374 35.73 6.64 -4.02
C PHE A 374 36.23 5.96 -2.74
N GLY A 375 37.00 4.87 -2.90
CA GLY A 375 37.58 4.09 -1.80
C GLY A 375 36.81 2.82 -1.44
N GLN A 376 35.67 2.54 -2.08
CA GLN A 376 34.99 1.25 -1.95
C GLN A 376 35.61 0.19 -2.85
N ASP A 377 35.71 -1.04 -2.34
CA ASP A 377 36.16 -2.21 -3.11
C ASP A 377 35.17 -2.53 -4.24
N GLU A 378 35.71 -2.87 -5.42
CA GLU A 378 34.88 -3.27 -6.55
C GLU A 378 34.23 -4.65 -6.30
N TYR A 379 32.92 -4.72 -6.49
CA TYR A 379 32.18 -5.98 -6.43
C TYR A 379 32.68 -7.00 -7.45
N LYS A 380 33.01 -8.20 -6.95
CA LYS A 380 33.41 -9.34 -7.77
C LYS A 380 32.31 -10.40 -7.73
N PRO A 381 31.54 -10.58 -8.82
CA PRO A 381 30.50 -11.59 -8.87
C PRO A 381 31.12 -13.00 -8.77
N LYS A 382 30.51 -13.85 -7.95
CA LYS A 382 30.99 -15.19 -7.65
C LYS A 382 29.82 -16.15 -7.47
N ILE A 383 29.86 -17.23 -8.24
CA ILE A 383 28.94 -18.35 -8.12
C ILE A 383 29.77 -19.59 -7.79
N LYS A 384 29.43 -20.27 -6.70
CA LYS A 384 30.05 -21.52 -6.25
C LYS A 384 29.06 -22.65 -6.47
N VAL A 385 29.50 -23.70 -7.16
CA VAL A 385 28.76 -24.95 -7.30
C VAL A 385 29.52 -26.03 -6.54
N ILE A 386 28.87 -26.61 -5.53
CA ILE A 386 29.43 -27.66 -4.68
C ILE A 386 28.62 -28.93 -4.91
N LEU A 387 29.29 -30.01 -5.29
CA LEU A 387 28.68 -31.32 -5.47
C LEU A 387 29.21 -32.24 -4.36
N ASP A 388 28.34 -32.65 -3.46
CA ASP A 388 28.62 -33.61 -2.39
C ASP A 388 28.05 -34.97 -2.81
N SER A 389 28.93 -35.84 -3.32
CA SER A 389 28.56 -37.18 -3.80
C SER A 389 28.18 -38.13 -2.66
N GLU A 390 28.63 -37.87 -1.43
CA GLU A 390 28.31 -38.71 -0.28
C GLU A 390 26.89 -38.44 0.24
N LYS A 391 26.44 -37.18 0.14
CA LYS A 391 25.11 -36.74 0.57
C LYS A 391 24.09 -36.61 -0.56
N ASP A 392 24.47 -36.92 -1.79
CA ASP A 392 23.66 -36.69 -3.01
C ASP A 392 23.10 -35.26 -3.08
N LEU A 393 23.96 -34.28 -2.76
CA LEU A 393 23.58 -32.87 -2.60
C LEU A 393 24.35 -31.98 -3.58
N ALA A 394 23.63 -31.16 -4.32
CA ALA A 394 24.20 -30.05 -5.08
C ALA A 394 23.83 -28.71 -4.42
N VAL A 395 24.83 -27.90 -4.10
CA VAL A 395 24.66 -26.56 -3.54
C VAL A 395 25.15 -25.53 -4.54
N ILE A 396 24.30 -24.55 -4.84
CA ILE A 396 24.65 -23.38 -5.65
C ILE A 396 24.56 -22.18 -4.72
N ASN A 397 25.66 -21.45 -4.60
CA ASN A 397 25.75 -20.26 -3.75
C ASN A 397 26.31 -19.12 -4.59
N ASP A 398 25.54 -18.05 -4.71
CA ASP A 398 25.97 -16.80 -5.34
C ASP A 398 26.01 -15.66 -4.33
N ASN A 399 26.84 -14.65 -4.63
CA ASN A 399 26.89 -13.41 -3.87
C ASN A 399 26.10 -12.29 -4.58
N GLY A 400 25.00 -12.61 -5.26
CA GLY A 400 24.17 -11.67 -6.00
C GLY A 400 23.37 -10.70 -5.12
N THR A 401 22.30 -10.13 -5.67
CA THR A 401 21.40 -9.18 -5.00
C THR A 401 20.60 -9.80 -3.85
N GLY A 402 20.44 -11.12 -3.83
CA GLY A 402 19.45 -11.76 -2.97
C GLY A 402 18.01 -11.39 -3.34
N MET A 403 17.07 -11.72 -2.45
CA MET A 403 15.65 -11.39 -2.57
C MET A 403 15.12 -10.85 -1.25
N SER A 404 14.42 -9.72 -1.30
CA SER A 404 13.66 -9.24 -0.14
C SER A 404 12.45 -10.15 0.12
N MET A 405 11.88 -10.06 1.32
CA MET A 405 10.66 -10.80 1.68
C MET A 405 9.49 -10.51 0.73
N ASP A 406 9.38 -9.27 0.23
CA ASP A 406 8.40 -8.90 -0.80
C ASP A 406 8.63 -9.63 -2.12
N ILE A 407 9.87 -9.69 -2.60
CA ILE A 407 10.20 -10.41 -3.83
C ILE A 407 9.89 -11.90 -3.67
N ILE A 408 10.19 -12.47 -2.50
CA ILE A 408 9.90 -13.87 -2.20
C ILE A 408 8.39 -14.13 -2.29
N LYS A 409 7.57 -13.35 -1.59
CA LYS A 409 6.11 -13.56 -1.55
C LYS A 409 5.42 -13.27 -2.87
N LYS A 410 5.81 -12.19 -3.56
CA LYS A 410 5.12 -11.73 -4.78
C LYS A 410 5.55 -12.49 -6.02
N HIS A 411 6.81 -12.93 -6.10
CA HIS A 411 7.37 -13.57 -7.29
C HIS A 411 7.84 -15.00 -7.04
N PHE A 412 8.72 -15.22 -6.06
CA PHE A 412 9.34 -16.54 -5.89
C PHE A 412 8.35 -17.65 -5.52
N LEU A 413 7.41 -17.38 -4.61
CA LEU A 413 6.39 -18.35 -4.17
C LEU A 413 5.24 -18.51 -5.19
N ASN A 414 5.15 -17.63 -6.19
CA ASN A 414 4.09 -17.63 -7.18
C ASN A 414 4.60 -18.20 -8.51
N ILE A 415 4.19 -19.43 -8.82
CA ILE A 415 4.58 -20.10 -10.06
C ILE A 415 4.15 -19.28 -11.29
N GLY A 416 5.08 -19.07 -12.21
CA GLY A 416 4.81 -18.38 -13.48
C GLY A 416 4.92 -16.84 -13.39
N VAL A 417 5.34 -16.30 -12.24
CA VAL A 417 5.49 -14.85 -12.03
C VAL A 417 6.97 -14.51 -11.89
N SER A 418 7.58 -13.92 -12.93
CA SER A 418 8.98 -13.47 -12.89
C SER A 418 9.10 -12.06 -12.30
N TYR A 419 10.05 -11.85 -11.38
CA TYR A 419 10.42 -10.52 -10.88
C TYR A 419 10.96 -9.62 -11.99
N TYR A 420 11.72 -10.17 -12.95
CA TYR A 420 12.35 -9.38 -14.01
C TYR A 420 11.35 -8.81 -15.04
N ASN A 421 10.12 -9.34 -15.06
CA ASN A 421 9.00 -8.78 -15.84
C ASN A 421 8.07 -7.88 -15.02
N SER A 422 8.33 -7.73 -13.73
CA SER A 422 7.52 -6.88 -12.87
C SER A 422 7.73 -5.41 -13.22
N THR A 423 6.68 -4.60 -13.05
CA THR A 423 6.78 -3.15 -13.22
C THR A 423 7.86 -2.57 -12.29
N ASP A 424 8.02 -3.11 -11.08
CA ASP A 424 9.01 -2.63 -10.11
C ASP A 424 10.45 -2.81 -10.60
N PHE A 425 10.75 -3.89 -11.32
CA PHE A 425 12.06 -4.10 -11.93
C PHE A 425 12.25 -3.22 -13.17
N LEU A 426 11.26 -3.17 -14.06
CA LEU A 426 11.32 -2.39 -15.30
C LEU A 426 11.53 -0.89 -15.04
N LEU A 427 10.97 -0.39 -13.95
CA LEU A 427 11.11 1.00 -13.53
C LEU A 427 12.51 1.39 -13.04
N LYS A 428 13.38 0.43 -12.72
CA LYS A 428 14.78 0.71 -12.37
C LYS A 428 15.66 0.97 -13.60
N ASP A 429 15.19 0.57 -14.78
CA ASP A 429 15.83 0.73 -16.10
C ASP A 429 17.29 0.25 -16.17
N PHE A 430 17.59 -0.91 -15.58
CA PHE A 430 18.91 -1.52 -15.69
C PHE A 430 19.31 -1.77 -17.16
N ASP A 431 20.57 -1.51 -17.50
CA ASP A 431 21.20 -1.81 -18.77
C ASP A 431 21.24 -3.32 -19.02
N TYR A 432 21.58 -4.11 -17.99
CA TYR A 432 21.55 -5.56 -18.07
C TYR A 432 20.11 -6.08 -18.23
N LYS A 433 19.90 -6.94 -19.23
CA LYS A 433 18.62 -7.61 -19.46
C LYS A 433 18.69 -9.06 -18.97
N PRO A 434 17.96 -9.41 -17.88
CA PRO A 434 17.95 -10.76 -17.33
C PRO A 434 17.50 -11.82 -18.34
N ILE A 435 18.03 -13.03 -18.17
CA ILE A 435 17.70 -14.17 -19.02
C ILE A 435 16.38 -14.82 -18.54
N GLY A 436 16.14 -14.84 -17.23
CA GLY A 436 14.99 -15.50 -16.61
C GLY A 436 13.65 -14.77 -16.76
N ASN A 437 12.82 -15.16 -17.73
CA ASN A 437 11.56 -14.44 -18.01
C ASN A 437 10.27 -15.16 -17.56
N TYR A 438 10.33 -16.45 -17.24
CA TYR A 438 9.10 -17.25 -17.13
C TYR A 438 8.60 -17.52 -15.70
N GLY A 439 9.42 -17.29 -14.67
CA GLY A 439 9.00 -17.53 -13.28
C GLY A 439 8.74 -19.01 -12.93
N ILE A 440 9.31 -19.93 -13.71
CA ILE A 440 9.20 -21.39 -13.50
C ILE A 440 10.56 -22.07 -13.28
N GLY A 441 11.68 -21.34 -13.45
CA GLY A 441 13.03 -21.90 -13.39
C GLY A 441 13.35 -22.59 -12.06
N PHE A 442 12.79 -22.12 -10.94
CA PHE A 442 12.94 -22.77 -9.64
C PHE A 442 12.30 -24.17 -9.58
N LEU A 443 11.20 -24.41 -10.31
CA LEU A 443 10.53 -25.72 -10.31
C LEU A 443 11.42 -26.83 -10.88
N SER A 444 12.45 -26.46 -11.64
CA SER A 444 13.45 -27.40 -12.14
C SER A 444 14.26 -28.09 -11.02
N CYS A 445 14.34 -27.51 -9.81
CA CYS A 445 14.93 -28.15 -8.63
C CYS A 445 14.23 -29.48 -8.27
N PHE A 446 12.90 -29.51 -8.37
CA PHE A 446 12.11 -30.70 -8.03
C PHE A 446 12.32 -31.85 -9.03
N ILE A 447 12.71 -31.54 -10.27
CA ILE A 447 13.06 -32.53 -11.29
C ILE A 447 14.38 -33.24 -10.96
N VAL A 448 15.30 -32.53 -10.30
CA VAL A 448 16.62 -33.07 -9.92
C VAL A 448 16.56 -33.86 -8.59
N ARG A 449 15.39 -33.99 -7.94
CA ARG A 449 15.22 -34.64 -6.62
C ARG A 449 16.06 -33.99 -5.51
N LEU A 450 16.35 -32.70 -5.65
CA LEU A 450 17.07 -31.93 -4.63
C LEU A 450 16.14 -31.64 -3.45
N GLN A 451 16.55 -32.00 -2.24
CA GLN A 451 15.98 -31.40 -1.04
C GLN A 451 16.43 -29.94 -1.00
N THR A 452 15.51 -29.01 -1.24
CA THR A 452 15.80 -27.58 -1.33
C THR A 452 15.70 -26.92 0.04
N ASN A 453 16.86 -26.57 0.60
CA ASN A 453 16.96 -25.59 1.68
C ASN A 453 17.43 -24.28 1.06
N LEU A 454 16.69 -23.19 1.28
CA LEU A 454 16.98 -21.87 0.75
C LEU A 454 17.22 -20.92 1.91
N ASP A 455 18.45 -20.40 1.98
CA ASP A 455 18.81 -19.33 2.91
C ASP A 455 18.88 -18.02 2.12
N PHE A 456 17.99 -17.08 2.43
CA PHE A 456 17.98 -15.73 1.88
C PHE A 456 18.54 -14.79 2.93
N TYR A 457 19.55 -13.99 2.58
CA TYR A 457 20.18 -13.00 3.47
C TYR A 457 19.76 -11.58 3.12
#